data_AF-A0A9P0ABR1-F1
#
_entry.id   AF-A0A9P0ABR1-F1
#
_cell.length_a   1.000
_cell.length_b   1.000
_cell.length_c   1.000
_cell.angle_alpha   90.00
_cell.angle_beta   90.00
_cell.angle_gamma   90.00
#
_symmetry.space_group_name_H-M   'P 1'
#
loop_
_entity.id
_entity.type
_entity.pdbx_description
1 polymer ?
#
loop_
_entity_poly.entity_id
_entity_poly.type
_entity_poly.pdbx_seq_one_letter_code
_entity_poly.pdbx_strand_id
1 'polypeptide(L)'
;MGWNVVYLVLVLLPAIAQGLTLAESGSWCYEPANEAFWGHATAACCPGEMGSDRRCYGLIVDEWKCQRFYRCCIRRFNSNNSPDNPCS
;
A
#
# COMPACT_ATOMS: atom_id res chain seq x y z
N MET A 1 53.84 -19.51 14.00
CA MET A 1 53.03 -19.74 12.78
C MET A 1 51.62 -20.07 13.24
N GLY A 2 50.70 -19.10 13.28
CA GLY A 2 49.42 -19.26 13.99
C GLY A 2 48.34 -18.26 13.58
N TRP A 3 48.31 -17.90 12.29
CA TRP A 3 47.36 -16.95 11.72
C TRP A 3 46.44 -17.68 10.74
N ASN A 4 45.55 -18.57 11.19
CA ASN A 4 44.63 -19.30 10.29
C ASN A 4 43.39 -19.88 11.03
N VAL A 5 42.63 -19.07 11.77
CA VAL A 5 41.33 -19.55 12.31
C VAL A 5 40.21 -18.50 12.24
N VAL A 6 40.52 -17.20 12.10
CA VAL A 6 39.48 -16.16 12.20
C VAL A 6 38.67 -15.98 10.92
N TYR A 7 39.10 -16.54 9.78
CA TYR A 7 38.40 -16.41 8.50
C TYR A 7 37.30 -17.45 8.24
N LEU A 8 37.00 -18.33 9.22
CA LEU A 8 35.97 -19.36 9.06
C LEU A 8 34.66 -19.05 9.82
N VAL A 9 34.40 -17.79 10.15
CA VAL A 9 33.12 -17.33 10.73
C VAL A 9 32.59 -16.12 9.96
N LEU A 10 32.78 -16.12 8.63
CA LEU A 10 32.26 -15.08 7.72
C LEU A 10 31.43 -15.68 6.59
N VAL A 11 31.00 -16.94 6.72
CA VAL A 11 30.28 -17.68 5.69
C VAL A 11 29.13 -18.48 6.30
N LEU A 12 28.21 -17.91 7.09
CA LEU A 12 26.95 -18.62 7.40
C LEU A 12 25.81 -17.81 8.04
N LEU A 13 25.62 -16.56 7.66
CA LEU A 13 24.36 -15.87 7.93
C LEU A 13 23.96 -15.01 6.73
N PRO A 14 23.27 -15.56 5.70
CA PRO A 14 22.26 -14.76 5.05
C PRO A 14 21.11 -14.71 6.05
N ALA A 15 21.18 -13.78 7.02
CA ALA A 15 19.97 -13.38 7.73
C ALA A 15 19.15 -12.64 6.68
N ILE A 16 18.23 -13.39 6.09
CA ILE A 16 17.26 -12.96 5.09
C ILE A 16 16.41 -11.88 5.78
N ALA A 17 16.90 -10.65 5.82
CA ALA A 17 16.11 -9.45 6.01
C ALA A 17 15.39 -9.16 4.69
N GLN A 18 14.65 -10.14 4.18
CA GLN A 18 13.55 -9.84 3.29
C GLN A 18 12.53 -9.20 4.20
N GLY A 19 12.51 -7.86 4.17
CA GLY A 19 11.41 -7.12 4.77
C GLY A 19 10.13 -7.81 4.34
N LEU A 20 9.32 -8.20 5.32
CA LEU A 20 7.90 -8.46 5.11
C LEU A 20 7.33 -7.16 4.57
N THR A 21 7.49 -6.94 3.27
CA THR A 21 6.68 -5.97 2.55
C THR A 21 5.28 -6.50 2.72
N LEU A 22 4.47 -5.88 3.59
CA LEU A 22 3.04 -6.14 3.60
C LEU A 22 2.61 -6.05 2.13
N ALA A 23 2.18 -7.18 1.56
CA ALA A 23 1.72 -7.21 0.19
C ALA A 23 0.43 -6.39 0.16
N GLU A 24 0.53 -5.17 -0.35
CA GLU A 24 -0.60 -4.27 -0.51
C GLU A 24 -1.41 -4.72 -1.73
N SER A 25 -2.72 -4.82 -1.55
CA SER A 25 -3.66 -5.19 -2.62
C SER A 25 -4.20 -3.99 -3.40
N GLY A 26 -3.92 -2.77 -2.93
CA GLY A 26 -4.36 -1.49 -3.45
C GLY A 26 -5.83 -1.19 -3.10
N SER A 27 -6.13 0.07 -2.75
CA SER A 27 -7.49 0.51 -2.41
C SER A 27 -8.16 1.28 -3.55
N TRP A 28 -9.48 1.25 -3.62
CA TRP A 28 -10.25 1.95 -4.64
C TRP A 28 -11.51 2.61 -4.06
N CYS A 29 -12.08 3.58 -4.78
CA CYS A 29 -13.33 4.23 -4.37
C CYS A 29 -14.51 3.27 -4.57
N TYR A 30 -15.01 2.66 -3.49
CA TYR A 30 -16.04 1.63 -3.48
C TYR A 30 -17.41 2.20 -3.84
N GLU A 31 -18.07 1.67 -4.89
CA GLU A 31 -19.41 2.07 -5.33
C GLU A 31 -19.63 3.60 -5.40
N PRO A 32 -18.84 4.36 -6.19
CA PRO A 32 -19.01 5.80 -6.32
C PRO A 32 -20.31 6.11 -7.06
N ALA A 33 -21.25 6.81 -6.43
CA ALA A 33 -22.54 7.15 -7.05
C ALA A 33 -22.43 8.20 -8.16
N ASN A 34 -21.39 9.05 -8.12
CA ASN A 34 -21.21 10.16 -9.06
C ASN A 34 -20.22 9.84 -10.21
N GLU A 35 -19.84 8.58 -10.41
CA GLU A 35 -18.85 8.20 -11.42
C GLU A 35 -19.17 6.81 -11.98
N ALA A 36 -19.17 6.66 -13.30
CA ALA A 36 -19.42 5.37 -13.94
C ALA A 36 -18.21 4.43 -13.83
N PHE A 37 -17.01 4.99 -13.71
CA PHE A 37 -15.75 4.23 -13.68
C PHE A 37 -15.02 4.37 -12.35
N TRP A 38 -15.02 3.29 -11.57
CA TRP A 38 -14.38 3.20 -10.25
C TRP A 38 -12.91 3.61 -10.25
N GLY A 39 -12.18 3.25 -11.32
CA GLY A 39 -10.79 3.64 -11.49
C GLY A 39 -10.59 5.15 -11.65
N HIS A 40 -11.51 5.87 -12.28
CA HIS A 40 -11.39 7.34 -12.40
C HIS A 40 -11.59 8.03 -11.06
N ALA A 41 -12.64 7.64 -10.32
CA ALA A 41 -12.87 8.14 -8.96
C ALA A 41 -11.65 7.87 -8.05
N THR A 42 -11.10 6.65 -8.13
CA THR A 42 -9.89 6.27 -7.39
C THR A 42 -8.70 7.14 -7.76
N ALA A 43 -8.46 7.36 -9.06
CA ALA A 43 -7.32 8.15 -9.54
C ALA A 43 -7.38 9.61 -9.05
N ALA A 44 -8.58 10.18 -9.05
CA ALA A 44 -8.80 11.56 -8.61
C ALA A 44 -8.53 11.77 -7.11
N CYS A 45 -8.59 10.71 -6.29
CA CYS A 45 -8.40 10.77 -4.84
C CYS A 45 -7.08 10.15 -4.37
N CYS A 46 -6.36 9.42 -5.22
CA CYS A 46 -5.18 8.64 -4.86
C CYS A 46 -3.98 9.55 -4.49
N PRO A 47 -3.47 9.49 -3.24
CA PRO A 47 -2.27 10.23 -2.85
C PRO A 47 -0.95 9.49 -3.17
N GLY A 48 -1.05 8.25 -3.65
CA GLY A 48 0.10 7.38 -3.95
C GLY A 48 0.15 7.01 -5.43
N GLU A 49 0.77 5.87 -5.71
CA GLU A 49 0.90 5.34 -7.06
C GLU A 49 -0.35 4.55 -7.45
N MET A 50 -0.80 4.71 -8.69
CA MET A 50 -1.85 3.88 -9.25
C MET A 50 -1.26 2.64 -9.91
N GLY A 51 -1.73 1.46 -9.51
CA GLY A 51 -1.38 0.22 -10.20
C GLY A 51 -2.15 0.05 -11.52
N SER A 52 -1.75 -0.97 -12.28
CA SER A 52 -2.35 -1.30 -13.57
C SER A 52 -3.81 -1.74 -13.47
N ASP A 53 -4.23 -2.24 -12.31
CA ASP A 53 -5.61 -2.59 -11.96
C ASP A 53 -6.43 -1.39 -11.47
N ARG A 54 -5.86 -0.18 -11.54
CA ARG A 54 -6.48 1.10 -11.15
C ARG A 54 -6.83 1.15 -9.66
N ARG A 55 -6.06 0.46 -8.83
CA ARG A 55 -6.08 0.61 -7.38
C ARG A 55 -4.96 1.56 -6.93
N CYS A 56 -5.20 2.24 -5.82
CA CYS A 56 -4.26 3.16 -5.19
C CYS A 56 -3.40 2.41 -4.19
N TYR A 57 -2.08 2.46 -4.38
CA TYR A 57 -1.08 1.81 -3.54
C TYR A 57 -0.33 2.85 -2.68
N GLY A 58 0.42 2.38 -1.68
CA GLY A 58 1.15 3.18 -0.71
C GLY A 58 0.31 3.67 0.46
N LEU A 59 -0.83 3.03 0.75
CA LEU A 59 -1.75 3.41 1.83
C LEU A 59 -1.57 2.54 3.08
N ILE A 60 -1.20 1.27 2.93
CA ILE A 60 -1.16 0.31 4.06
C ILE A 60 -0.17 0.70 5.17
N VAL A 61 0.87 1.46 4.82
CA VAL A 61 1.91 1.94 5.75
C VAL A 61 1.60 3.33 6.33
N ASP A 62 0.54 4.00 5.86
CA ASP A 62 0.24 5.39 6.19
C ASP A 62 -1.27 5.59 6.38
N GLU A 63 -1.73 5.40 7.62
CA GLU A 63 -3.13 5.53 8.01
C GLU A 63 -3.71 6.91 7.65
N TRP A 64 -2.90 7.97 7.72
CA TRP A 64 -3.36 9.31 7.38
C TRP A 64 -3.67 9.44 5.89
N LYS A 65 -2.79 8.92 5.01
CA LYS A 65 -3.06 8.85 3.57
C LYS A 65 -4.29 8.00 3.27
N CYS A 66 -4.42 6.86 3.96
CA CYS A 66 -5.58 5.98 3.86
C CYS A 66 -6.89 6.71 4.16
N GLN A 67 -7.00 7.34 5.34
CA GLN A 67 -8.20 8.07 5.72
C GLN A 67 -8.50 9.22 4.78
N ARG A 68 -7.47 9.92 4.29
CA ARG A 68 -7.65 11.02 3.32
C ARG A 68 -8.18 10.51 1.99
N PHE A 69 -7.69 9.36 1.51
CA PHE A 69 -8.18 8.69 0.31
C PHE A 69 -9.66 8.33 0.45
N TYR A 70 -10.05 7.61 1.51
CA TYR A 70 -11.46 7.24 1.73
C TYR A 70 -12.37 8.45 1.92
N ARG A 71 -11.96 9.46 2.69
CA ARG A 71 -12.74 10.71 2.83
C ARG A 71 -12.94 11.43 1.51
N CYS A 72 -11.96 11.41 0.61
CA CYS A 72 -12.09 11.98 -0.72
C CYS A 72 -13.13 11.21 -1.56
N CYS A 73 -13.05 9.88 -1.59
CA CYS A 73 -14.02 9.02 -2.27
C CYS A 73 -15.45 9.28 -1.77
N ILE A 74 -15.64 9.34 -0.44
CA ILE A 74 -16.94 9.57 0.19
C ILE A 74 -17.47 10.96 -0.17
N ARG A 75 -16.67 12.02 0.01
CA ARG A 75 -17.17 13.40 -0.17
C ARG A 75 -17.36 13.80 -1.62
N ARG A 76 -16.45 13.39 -2.50
CA ARG A 76 -16.45 13.84 -3.90
C ARG A 76 -17.32 12.95 -4.78
N PHE A 77 -17.25 11.64 -4.55
CA PHE A 77 -17.89 10.65 -5.40
C PHE A 77 -19.06 9.94 -4.74
N ASN A 78 -19.41 10.31 -3.50
CA ASN A 78 -20.46 9.67 -2.72
C ASN A 78 -20.25 8.14 -2.66
N SER A 79 -19.00 7.73 -2.51
CA SER A 79 -18.61 6.32 -2.43
C SER A 79 -19.07 5.70 -1.12
N ASN A 80 -19.25 4.39 -1.13
CA ASN A 80 -19.54 3.58 0.03
C ASN A 80 -18.26 3.10 0.77
N ASN A 81 -17.10 3.75 0.55
CA ASN A 81 -15.92 3.52 1.39
C ASN A 81 -16.20 3.90 2.86
N SER A 82 -15.50 3.23 3.77
CA SER A 82 -15.51 3.57 5.19
C SER A 82 -14.09 3.92 5.66
N PRO A 83 -13.89 5.05 6.38
CA PRO A 83 -12.60 5.40 6.97
C PRO A 83 -12.14 4.41 8.06
N ASP A 84 -13.06 3.61 8.60
CA ASP A 84 -12.76 2.60 9.61
C ASP A 84 -12.31 1.26 9.01
N ASN A 85 -12.42 1.08 7.69
CA ASN A 85 -11.91 -0.10 7.02
C ASN A 85 -10.38 -0.05 6.94
N PRO A 86 -9.69 -1.19 7.08
CA PRO A 86 -8.25 -1.24 6.86
C PRO A 86 -7.95 -0.86 5.40
N CYS A 87 -6.94 -0.02 5.19
CA CYS A 87 -6.41 0.15 3.85
C CYS A 87 -5.70 -1.12 3.41
N SER A 88 -6.20 -1.68 2.32
CA SER A 88 -5.68 -2.85 1.65
C SER A 88 -5.43 -2.53 0.21
#